data_AF-A0A5J4WEB4-F1
#
_entry.id   AF-A0A5J4WEB4-F1
#
_cell.length_a   1.000
_cell.length_b   1.000
_cell.length_c   1.000
_cell.angle_alpha   90.00
_cell.angle_beta   90.00
_cell.angle_gamma   90.00
#
_symmetry.space_group_name_H-M   'P 1'
#
loop_
_entity.id
_entity.type
_entity.pdbx_description
1 polymer ?
#
loop_
_entity_poly.entity_id
_entity_poly.type
_entity_poly.pdbx_seq_one_letter_code
_entity_poly.pdbx_strand_id
1 'polypeptide(L)'
;MSDINEYNVQGGFIGLDEFILLEIASDLIDLEDIQQLVCLNKKTFKLKDHIRFHKAIENKINIPISITVPEGDYIKKEDEFTYISTKDEFKTFPIDKQISHGIYRCEFKNNNNVSAFGVMKSGLVIPFGRGCGNGKQIGVRQESKHGYTVAIEINMTPPRTASFFVNGKQLPVFVSNLPESVQFFFFLYFKDESVTILSLKRIEAPTATNIPNAKEMKWK
;
A
#
# COMPACT_ATOMS: atom_id res chain seq x y z
N MET A 1 20.67 -50.19 3.35
CA MET A 1 20.64 -49.01 4.24
C MET A 1 21.84 -48.15 3.87
N SER A 2 21.69 -47.38 2.80
CA SER A 2 22.74 -46.52 2.25
C SER A 2 22.16 -45.12 2.11
N ASP A 3 22.93 -44.16 2.62
CA ASP A 3 22.89 -42.74 2.27
C ASP A 3 21.67 -41.92 2.68
N ILE A 4 21.61 -41.58 3.98
CA ILE A 4 20.91 -40.38 4.50
C ILE A 4 21.91 -39.20 4.63
N ASN A 5 23.16 -39.35 4.22
CA ASN A 5 24.21 -38.34 4.41
C ASN A 5 24.16 -37.15 3.43
N GLU A 6 23.35 -37.18 2.36
CA GLU A 6 23.28 -36.08 1.39
C GLU A 6 22.50 -34.84 1.88
N TYR A 7 21.77 -34.93 2.99
CA TYR A 7 20.98 -33.80 3.51
C TYR A 7 21.53 -33.16 4.79
N ASN A 8 22.74 -33.55 5.21
CA ASN A 8 23.40 -32.97 6.38
C ASN A 8 24.23 -31.74 5.98
N VAL A 9 23.56 -30.63 5.65
CA VAL A 9 24.24 -29.34 5.52
C VAL A 9 24.63 -28.87 6.92
N GLN A 10 25.94 -28.77 7.18
CA GLN A 10 26.48 -28.40 8.49
C GLN A 10 26.06 -26.96 8.86
N GLY A 11 24.96 -26.82 9.59
CA GLY A 11 24.39 -25.51 9.96
C GLY A 11 22.90 -25.38 9.64
N GLY A 12 22.37 -26.17 8.70
CA GLY A 12 20.94 -26.26 8.36
C GLY A 12 20.12 -27.06 9.38
N PHE A 13 18.79 -27.01 9.25
CA PHE A 13 17.95 -28.05 9.85
C PHE A 13 18.20 -29.34 9.05
N ILE A 14 18.47 -30.46 9.75
CA ILE A 14 18.74 -31.76 9.12
C ILE A 14 17.63 -32.06 8.11
N GLY A 15 17.95 -32.25 6.83
CA GLY A 15 16.95 -32.49 5.79
C GLY A 15 16.57 -31.30 4.90
N LEU A 16 17.05 -30.09 5.18
CA LEU A 16 16.68 -28.88 4.42
C LEU A 16 17.91 -28.04 3.99
N ASP A 17 17.78 -27.36 2.85
CA ASP A 17 18.80 -26.43 2.32
C ASP A 17 19.11 -25.31 3.33
N GLU A 18 20.34 -24.78 3.30
CA GLU A 18 20.83 -23.71 4.18
C GLU A 18 19.95 -22.45 4.12
N PHE A 19 19.26 -22.24 3.00
CA PHE A 19 18.44 -21.07 2.73
C PHE A 19 16.94 -21.24 3.02
N ILE A 20 16.48 -22.42 3.45
CA ILE A 20 15.04 -22.67 3.64
C ILE A 20 14.37 -21.69 4.62
N LEU A 21 15.11 -21.26 5.64
CA LEU A 21 14.61 -20.33 6.65
C LEU A 21 14.48 -18.90 6.09
N LEU A 22 15.32 -18.54 5.12
CA LEU A 22 15.21 -17.25 4.42
C LEU A 22 14.02 -17.25 3.48
N GLU A 23 13.73 -18.37 2.82
CA GLU A 23 12.58 -18.56 1.95
C GLU A 23 11.27 -18.50 2.74
N ILE A 24 11.19 -19.23 3.86
CA ILE A 24 10.06 -19.13 4.79
C ILE A 24 9.93 -17.69 5.31
N ALA A 25 11.03 -17.06 5.73
CA ALA A 25 11.00 -15.68 6.20
C ALA A 25 10.56 -14.68 5.12
N SER A 26 10.82 -14.94 3.83
CA SER A 26 10.32 -14.11 2.72
C SER A 26 8.84 -14.35 2.43
N ASP A 27 8.31 -15.52 2.75
CA ASP A 27 6.91 -15.87 2.48
C ASP A 27 5.95 -15.48 3.61
N LEU A 28 6.46 -15.24 4.84
CA LEU A 28 5.64 -14.79 5.97
C LEU A 28 4.91 -13.47 5.67
N ILE A 29 3.61 -13.42 5.89
CA ILE A 29 2.80 -12.26 5.48
C ILE A 29 3.05 -11.07 6.41
N ASP A 30 3.29 -11.31 7.70
CA ASP A 30 3.42 -10.26 8.73
C ASP A 30 4.83 -10.10 9.28
N LEU A 31 5.26 -8.85 9.49
CA LEU A 31 6.55 -8.52 10.10
C LEU A 31 6.67 -9.09 11.52
N GLU A 32 5.54 -9.22 12.23
CA GLU A 32 5.46 -9.87 13.55
C GLU A 32 5.85 -11.35 13.48
N ASP A 33 5.35 -12.09 12.49
CA ASP A 33 5.71 -13.50 12.30
C ASP A 33 7.21 -13.65 12.00
N ILE A 34 7.77 -12.70 11.25
CA ILE A 34 9.21 -12.68 10.96
C ILE A 34 10.01 -12.40 12.23
N GLN A 35 9.56 -11.45 13.07
CA GLN A 35 10.18 -11.18 14.37
C GLN A 35 10.12 -12.43 15.25
N GLN A 36 8.98 -13.13 15.30
CA GLN A 36 8.84 -14.38 16.04
C GLN A 36 9.82 -15.44 15.53
N LEU A 37 9.90 -15.67 14.21
CA LEU A 37 10.82 -16.62 13.58
C LEU A 37 12.28 -16.34 13.94
N VAL A 38 12.72 -15.08 13.82
CA VAL A 38 14.10 -14.65 14.13
C VAL A 38 14.41 -14.84 15.61
N CYS A 39 13.43 -14.63 16.49
CA CYS A 39 13.62 -14.76 17.94
C CYS A 39 13.47 -16.20 18.48
N LEU A 40 13.08 -17.18 17.66
CA LEU A 40 12.85 -18.56 18.12
C LEU A 40 14.10 -19.22 18.75
N ASN A 41 15.29 -19.06 18.16
CA ASN A 41 16.52 -19.62 18.72
C ASN A 41 17.78 -18.92 18.18
N LYS A 42 18.96 -19.27 18.76
CA LYS A 42 20.26 -18.69 18.38
C LYS A 42 20.64 -18.87 16.90
N LYS A 43 20.14 -19.92 16.23
CA LYS A 43 20.42 -20.15 14.81
C LYS A 43 19.57 -19.23 13.94
N THR A 44 18.26 -19.15 14.19
CA THR A 44 17.36 -18.24 13.45
C THR A 44 17.67 -16.77 13.74
N PHE A 45 18.20 -16.45 14.92
CA PHE A 45 18.65 -15.11 15.26
C PHE A 45 19.76 -14.57 14.34
N LYS A 46 20.61 -15.45 13.79
CA LYS A 46 21.67 -15.05 12.84
C LYS A 46 21.12 -14.58 11.48
N LEU A 47 19.87 -14.92 11.15
CA LEU A 47 19.23 -14.52 9.90
C LEU A 47 19.16 -12.99 9.78
N LYS A 48 19.02 -12.28 10.92
CA LYS A 48 18.93 -10.82 10.95
C LYS A 48 20.15 -10.10 10.37
N ASP A 49 21.31 -10.76 10.36
CA ASP A 49 22.58 -10.19 9.89
C ASP A 49 22.82 -10.50 8.40
N HIS A 50 21.95 -11.28 7.77
CA HIS A 50 22.10 -11.69 6.39
C HIS A 50 21.53 -10.66 5.42
N ILE A 51 22.29 -10.29 4.38
CA ILE A 51 21.86 -9.27 3.39
C ILE A 51 20.53 -9.62 2.70
N ARG A 52 20.29 -10.90 2.40
CA ARG A 52 19.01 -11.33 1.80
C ARG A 52 17.83 -11.15 2.77
N PHE A 53 18.07 -11.25 4.08
CA PHE A 53 17.03 -11.01 5.08
C PHE A 53 16.63 -9.52 5.05
N HIS A 54 17.59 -8.61 5.08
CA HIS A 54 17.31 -7.17 4.95
C HIS A 54 16.57 -6.83 3.66
N LYS A 55 16.99 -7.39 2.52
CA LYS A 55 16.30 -7.20 1.24
C LYS A 55 14.87 -7.76 1.25
N ALA A 56 14.65 -8.91 1.88
CA ALA A 56 13.31 -9.48 2.04
C ALA A 56 12.41 -8.59 2.91
N ILE A 57 12.92 -8.06 4.02
CA ILE A 57 12.20 -7.10 4.87
C ILE A 57 11.88 -5.82 4.09
N GLU A 58 12.85 -5.26 3.37
CA GLU A 58 12.67 -4.05 2.58
C GLU A 58 11.60 -4.24 1.50
N ASN A 59 11.60 -5.37 0.79
CA ASN A 59 10.57 -5.71 -0.20
C ASN A 59 9.17 -5.92 0.41
N LYS A 60 9.08 -6.27 1.69
CA LYS A 60 7.81 -6.38 2.42
C LYS A 60 7.30 -5.04 2.90
N ILE A 61 8.20 -4.13 3.25
CA ILE A 61 7.86 -2.76 3.61
C ILE A 61 7.46 -1.99 2.35
N ASN A 62 8.25 -2.08 1.28
CA ASN A 62 8.01 -1.41 0.00
C ASN A 62 7.21 -2.32 -0.93
N ILE A 63 5.90 -2.11 -0.97
CA ILE A 63 5.00 -2.94 -1.77
C ILE A 63 5.09 -2.49 -3.23
N PRO A 64 5.31 -3.42 -4.18
CA PRO A 64 5.27 -3.11 -5.60
C PRO A 64 3.94 -2.48 -6.01
N ILE A 65 4.01 -1.33 -6.67
CA ILE A 65 2.84 -0.64 -7.19
C ILE A 65 2.40 -1.33 -8.48
N SER A 66 1.11 -1.67 -8.56
CA SER A 66 0.47 -2.23 -9.75
C SER A 66 -0.92 -1.66 -9.90
N ILE A 67 -1.33 -1.44 -11.15
CA ILE A 67 -2.64 -0.91 -11.53
C ILE A 67 -3.08 -1.67 -12.78
N THR A 68 -4.18 -2.39 -12.67
CA THR A 68 -4.85 -3.09 -13.76
C THR A 68 -6.00 -2.24 -14.24
N VAL A 69 -5.77 -1.42 -15.27
CA VAL A 69 -6.77 -0.52 -15.85
C VAL A 69 -7.10 -0.88 -17.29
N PRO A 70 -8.35 -0.69 -17.72
CA PRO A 70 -8.72 -0.83 -19.11
C PRO A 70 -8.03 0.24 -19.98
N GLU A 71 -8.02 -0.01 -21.29
CA GLU A 71 -7.66 1.02 -22.27
C GLU A 71 -8.55 2.25 -22.11
N GLY A 72 -7.95 3.44 -22.26
CA GLY A 72 -8.67 4.70 -22.13
C GLY A 72 -7.81 5.91 -22.48
N ASP A 73 -8.40 7.10 -22.36
CA ASP A 73 -7.78 8.37 -22.79
C ASP A 73 -6.80 8.92 -21.73
N TYR A 74 -5.67 8.23 -21.55
CA TYR A 74 -4.57 8.67 -20.68
C TYR A 74 -3.21 8.17 -21.17
N ILE A 75 -2.13 8.82 -20.72
CA ILE A 75 -0.75 8.39 -20.93
C ILE A 75 -0.23 7.85 -19.60
N LYS A 76 0.36 6.64 -19.63
CA LYS A 76 1.13 6.08 -18.53
C LYS A 76 2.61 6.18 -18.85
N LYS A 77 3.37 6.91 -18.02
CA LYS A 77 4.83 6.87 -18.04
C LYS A 77 5.28 5.73 -17.12
N GLU A 78 5.80 4.67 -17.71
CA GLU A 78 6.12 3.43 -16.98
C GLU A 78 7.22 3.62 -15.93
N ASP A 79 8.25 4.40 -16.25
CA ASP A 79 9.40 4.63 -15.35
C ASP A 79 9.05 5.40 -14.07
N GLU A 80 7.90 6.10 -14.05
CA GLU A 80 7.55 7.04 -12.98
C GLU A 80 6.18 6.74 -12.33
N PHE A 81 5.48 5.65 -12.68
CA PHE A 81 4.08 5.41 -12.28
C PHE A 81 3.19 6.67 -12.41
N THR A 82 3.40 7.41 -13.49
CA THR A 82 2.75 8.70 -13.73
C THR A 82 1.68 8.57 -14.78
N TYR A 83 0.48 9.02 -14.43
CA TYR A 83 -0.70 8.97 -15.27
C TYR A 83 -1.09 10.40 -15.64
N ILE A 84 -1.37 10.62 -16.92
CA ILE A 84 -1.73 11.93 -17.47
C ILE A 84 -3.02 11.77 -18.26
N SER A 85 -4.08 12.47 -17.88
CA SER A 85 -5.34 12.47 -18.63
C SER A 85 -5.17 13.19 -19.96
N THR A 86 -5.61 12.58 -21.07
CA THR A 86 -5.55 13.22 -22.40
C THR A 86 -6.87 13.87 -22.81
N LYS A 87 -7.95 13.62 -22.07
CA LYS A 87 -9.31 14.10 -22.36
C LYS A 87 -10.14 14.25 -21.08
N ASP A 88 -11.08 15.19 -21.11
CA ASP A 88 -12.11 15.37 -20.08
C ASP A 88 -13.01 14.13 -20.00
N GLU A 89 -12.82 13.33 -18.96
CA GLU A 89 -13.59 12.12 -18.67
C GLU A 89 -13.26 11.62 -17.26
N PHE A 90 -14.26 11.10 -16.54
CA PHE A 90 -14.07 10.44 -15.24
C PHE A 90 -13.19 9.20 -15.38
N LYS A 91 -12.01 9.19 -14.75
CA LYS A 91 -11.09 8.04 -14.73
C LYS A 91 -10.66 7.73 -13.30
N THR A 92 -11.04 6.55 -12.82
CA THR A 92 -10.69 6.05 -11.48
C THR A 92 -9.61 4.98 -11.63
N PHE A 93 -8.49 5.16 -10.96
CA PHE A 93 -7.34 4.26 -11.01
C PHE A 93 -7.17 3.56 -9.66
N PRO A 94 -7.69 2.34 -9.50
CA PRO A 94 -7.44 1.54 -8.30
C PRO A 94 -6.02 1.00 -8.30
N ILE A 95 -5.36 1.02 -7.14
CA ILE A 95 -4.11 0.30 -6.92
C ILE A 95 -4.46 -1.16 -6.60
N ASP A 96 -3.88 -2.11 -7.35
CA ASP A 96 -4.29 -3.52 -7.36
C ASP A 96 -4.17 -4.21 -5.99
N LYS A 97 -3.27 -3.71 -5.13
CA LYS A 97 -3.10 -4.23 -3.77
C LYS A 97 -4.37 -4.05 -2.94
N GLN A 98 -5.04 -5.16 -2.68
CA GLN A 98 -6.13 -5.27 -1.70
C GLN A 98 -5.56 -5.42 -0.30
N ILE A 99 -6.09 -4.67 0.65
CA ILE A 99 -5.56 -4.57 2.01
C ILE A 99 -6.69 -4.89 2.98
N SER A 100 -6.50 -5.96 3.76
CA SER A 100 -7.47 -6.43 4.76
C SER A 100 -6.93 -6.43 6.19
N HIS A 101 -5.61 -6.32 6.38
CA HIS A 101 -4.94 -6.35 7.67
C HIS A 101 -3.71 -5.43 7.67
N GLY A 102 -3.22 -5.09 8.86
CA GLY A 102 -2.05 -4.24 9.05
C GLY A 102 -2.29 -2.75 8.77
N ILE A 103 -1.19 -2.01 8.67
CA ILE A 103 -1.19 -0.56 8.45
C ILE A 103 -0.42 -0.27 7.17
N TYR A 104 -1.04 0.48 6.28
CA TYR A 104 -0.46 0.80 4.97
C TYR A 104 -0.54 2.30 4.71
N ARG A 105 0.48 2.81 4.04
CA ARG A 105 0.56 4.20 3.62
C ARG A 105 0.84 4.26 2.12
N CYS A 106 -0.04 4.92 1.39
CA CYS A 106 0.15 5.19 -0.03
C CYS A 106 0.36 6.69 -0.23
N GLU A 107 1.39 7.05 -0.98
CA GLU A 107 1.77 8.43 -1.24
C GLU A 107 1.70 8.74 -2.73
N PHE A 108 1.11 9.90 -3.04
CA PHE A 108 0.85 10.39 -4.37
C PHE A 108 1.39 11.81 -4.50
N LYS A 109 1.89 12.15 -5.68
CA LYS A 109 2.16 13.53 -6.07
C LYS A 109 1.09 13.93 -7.08
N ASN A 110 0.32 14.95 -6.75
CA ASN A 110 -0.47 15.65 -7.74
C ASN A 110 0.46 16.60 -8.50
N ASN A 111 0.71 16.34 -9.78
CA ASN A 111 1.65 17.12 -10.59
C ASN A 111 1.05 18.44 -11.04
N ASN A 112 -0.24 18.46 -11.36
CA ASN A 112 -0.97 19.63 -11.84
C ASN A 112 -2.49 19.43 -11.73
N ASN A 113 -3.23 20.55 -11.67
CA ASN A 113 -4.69 20.58 -11.57
C ASN A 113 -5.21 19.79 -10.34
N VAL A 114 -6.51 19.51 -10.25
CA VAL A 114 -7.14 19.06 -9.00
C VAL A 114 -7.62 17.62 -9.12
N SER A 115 -6.75 16.70 -8.71
CA SER A 115 -7.08 15.28 -8.60
C SER A 115 -7.71 14.95 -7.24
N ALA A 116 -8.45 13.84 -7.17
CA ALA A 116 -8.96 13.29 -5.91
C ALA A 116 -8.25 11.96 -5.58
N PHE A 117 -8.04 11.72 -4.30
CA PHE A 117 -7.31 10.54 -3.79
C PHE A 117 -8.13 9.91 -2.67
N GLY A 118 -8.17 8.58 -2.59
CA GLY A 118 -8.99 7.96 -1.57
C GLY A 118 -8.79 6.46 -1.38
N VAL A 119 -9.75 5.90 -0.64
CA VAL A 119 -9.91 4.47 -0.43
C VAL A 119 -11.27 4.01 -0.96
N MET A 120 -11.27 2.82 -1.54
CA MET A 120 -12.45 2.16 -2.10
C MET A 120 -12.54 0.72 -1.60
N LYS A 121 -13.74 0.14 -1.61
CA LYS A 121 -13.90 -1.29 -1.29
C LYS A 121 -13.12 -2.13 -2.32
N SER A 122 -12.41 -3.14 -1.84
CA SER A 122 -11.66 -4.04 -2.72
C SER A 122 -12.55 -4.71 -3.77
N GLY A 123 -12.02 -4.84 -4.99
CA GLY A 123 -12.71 -5.46 -6.13
C GLY A 123 -13.82 -4.61 -6.74
N LEU A 124 -14.05 -3.38 -6.26
CA LEU A 124 -15.00 -2.48 -6.87
C LEU A 124 -14.50 -2.02 -8.25
N VAL A 125 -15.24 -2.36 -9.29
CA VAL A 125 -14.95 -1.89 -10.66
C VAL A 125 -15.73 -0.62 -10.94
N ILE A 126 -15.02 0.47 -11.22
CA ILE A 126 -15.60 1.75 -11.62
C ILE A 126 -15.20 2.03 -13.07
N PRO A 127 -16.11 1.88 -14.04
CA PRO A 127 -15.79 2.12 -15.45
C PRO A 127 -15.54 3.60 -15.70
N PHE A 128 -14.67 3.91 -16.66
CA PHE A 128 -14.44 5.29 -17.09
C PHE A 128 -15.71 5.93 -17.66
N GLY A 129 -15.74 7.25 -17.63
CA GLY A 129 -16.91 8.05 -18.02
C GLY A 129 -18.04 8.03 -17.01
N ARG A 130 -17.94 7.25 -15.92
CA ARG A 130 -18.90 7.26 -14.82
C ARG A 130 -18.29 7.81 -13.54
N GLY A 131 -18.99 8.77 -12.93
CA GLY A 131 -18.72 9.19 -11.57
C GLY A 131 -19.01 8.04 -10.59
N CYS A 132 -18.25 8.01 -9.50
CA CYS A 132 -18.44 7.02 -8.45
C CYS A 132 -19.71 7.38 -7.65
N GLY A 133 -20.73 6.53 -7.71
CA GLY A 133 -21.94 6.73 -6.90
C GLY A 133 -21.64 6.84 -5.40
N ASN A 134 -22.43 7.65 -4.70
CA ASN A 134 -22.25 7.94 -3.27
C ASN A 134 -22.10 6.64 -2.43
N GLY A 135 -21.12 6.62 -1.50
CA GLY A 135 -20.97 5.57 -0.48
C GLY A 135 -20.03 4.40 -0.82
N LYS A 136 -19.43 4.36 -2.02
CA LYS A 136 -18.53 3.25 -2.41
C LYS A 136 -17.03 3.56 -2.33
N GLN A 137 -16.72 4.84 -2.12
CA GLN A 137 -15.37 5.37 -1.95
C GLN A 137 -15.40 6.62 -1.08
N ILE A 138 -14.29 6.91 -0.40
CA ILE A 138 -14.09 8.17 0.30
C ILE A 138 -12.69 8.69 -0.05
N GLY A 139 -12.61 9.97 -0.36
CA GLY A 139 -11.36 10.61 -0.72
C GLY A 139 -11.29 12.07 -0.33
N VAL A 140 -10.09 12.62 -0.44
CA VAL A 140 -9.78 14.03 -0.25
C VAL A 140 -9.47 14.67 -1.61
N ARG A 141 -9.97 15.90 -1.78
CA ARG A 141 -9.66 16.77 -2.92
C ARG A 141 -9.11 18.06 -2.36
N GLN A 142 -8.02 18.56 -2.95
CA GLN A 142 -7.43 19.83 -2.53
C GLN A 142 -7.11 20.69 -3.73
N GLU A 143 -7.63 21.91 -3.73
CA GLU A 143 -7.33 22.90 -4.77
C GLU A 143 -6.00 23.57 -4.44
N SER A 144 -4.96 23.27 -5.21
CA SER A 144 -3.65 23.92 -5.11
C SER A 144 -3.15 24.28 -6.49
N LYS A 145 -2.57 25.48 -6.63
CA LYS A 145 -1.99 25.98 -7.89
C LYS A 145 -0.64 25.33 -8.24
N HIS A 146 -0.02 24.63 -7.29
CA HIS A 146 1.30 24.01 -7.43
C HIS A 146 1.24 22.56 -6.94
N GLY A 147 2.05 21.70 -7.55
CA GLY A 147 2.09 20.29 -7.24
C GLY A 147 2.27 20.04 -5.73
N TYR A 148 1.49 19.10 -5.20
CA TYR A 148 1.45 18.78 -3.78
C TYR A 148 1.43 17.27 -3.59
N THR A 149 1.90 16.84 -2.41
CA THR A 149 1.94 15.43 -2.05
C THR A 149 0.74 15.10 -1.17
N VAL A 150 0.05 14.02 -1.48
CA VAL A 150 -1.01 13.43 -0.67
C VAL A 150 -0.55 12.08 -0.17
N ALA A 151 -0.70 11.82 1.13
CA ALA A 151 -0.58 10.47 1.64
C ALA A 151 -1.88 10.03 2.31
N ILE A 152 -2.21 8.76 2.16
CA ILE A 152 -3.33 8.12 2.85
C ILE A 152 -2.75 6.98 3.68
N GLU A 153 -2.99 7.02 4.98
CA GLU A 153 -2.65 5.95 5.90
C GLU A 153 -3.92 5.22 6.29
N ILE A 154 -3.98 3.91 6.09
CA ILE A 154 -5.07 3.07 6.57
C ILE A 154 -4.58 2.18 7.70
N ASN A 155 -5.41 2.03 8.74
CA ASN A 155 -5.22 1.08 9.80
C ASN A 155 -6.39 0.07 9.75
N MET A 156 -6.08 -1.19 9.45
CA MET A 156 -7.08 -2.25 9.32
C MET A 156 -7.36 -2.99 10.64
N THR A 157 -6.78 -2.56 11.76
CA THR A 157 -7.17 -3.01 13.10
C THR A 157 -8.46 -2.29 13.53
N PRO A 158 -9.52 -3.02 13.96
CA PRO A 158 -10.76 -2.39 14.41
C PRO A 158 -10.56 -1.43 15.60
N PRO A 159 -11.17 -0.22 15.60
CA PRO A 159 -11.97 0.34 14.51
C PRO A 159 -11.08 0.73 13.31
N ARG A 160 -11.45 0.24 12.11
CA ARG A 160 -10.64 0.44 10.89
C ARG A 160 -10.75 1.89 10.42
N THR A 161 -9.62 2.54 10.17
CA THR A 161 -9.57 3.98 9.87
C THR A 161 -8.72 4.32 8.64
N ALA A 162 -9.01 5.47 8.03
CA ALA A 162 -8.13 6.12 7.05
C ALA A 162 -7.83 7.57 7.48
N SER A 163 -6.57 7.93 7.54
CA SER A 163 -6.06 9.27 7.83
C SER A 163 -5.41 9.86 6.59
N PHE A 164 -5.59 11.16 6.39
CA PHE A 164 -5.09 11.86 5.20
C PHE A 164 -4.00 12.86 5.56
N PHE A 165 -3.03 13.01 4.68
CA PHE A 165 -1.91 13.92 4.85
C PHE A 165 -1.72 14.71 3.57
N VAL A 166 -1.40 15.99 3.71
CA VAL A 166 -1.03 16.89 2.62
C VAL A 166 0.31 17.50 2.93
N ASN A 167 1.27 17.37 2.02
CA ASN A 167 2.65 17.88 2.17
C ASN A 167 3.24 17.47 3.53
N GLY A 168 3.04 16.21 3.92
CA GLY A 168 3.50 15.64 5.19
C GLY A 168 2.68 16.04 6.44
N LYS A 169 1.73 16.97 6.33
CA LYS A 169 0.87 17.39 7.45
C LYS A 169 -0.43 16.60 7.48
N GLN A 170 -0.75 15.98 8.61
CA GLN A 170 -2.01 15.27 8.80
C GLN A 170 -3.19 16.25 8.77
N LEU A 171 -4.26 15.89 8.06
CA LEU A 171 -5.50 16.67 8.01
C LEU A 171 -6.37 16.37 9.25
N PRO A 172 -7.13 17.35 9.77
CA PRO A 172 -8.06 17.16 10.88
C PRO A 172 -9.37 16.47 10.42
N VAL A 173 -9.25 15.44 9.58
CA VAL A 173 -10.33 14.61 9.08
C VAL A 173 -9.83 13.19 8.92
N PHE A 174 -10.66 12.22 9.30
CA PHE A 174 -10.36 10.80 9.12
C PHE A 174 -11.63 10.03 8.79
N VAL A 175 -11.49 8.90 8.12
CA VAL A 175 -12.57 7.93 7.90
C VAL A 175 -12.50 6.88 8.98
N SER A 176 -13.65 6.44 9.48
CA SER A 176 -13.78 5.29 10.36
C SER A 176 -14.72 4.23 9.79
N ASN A 177 -14.67 3.03 10.36
CA ASN A 177 -15.47 1.86 9.94
C ASN A 177 -15.24 1.43 8.49
N LEU A 178 -13.99 1.50 8.01
CA LEU A 178 -13.66 1.00 6.68
C LEU A 178 -14.17 -0.45 6.49
N PRO A 179 -14.45 -0.88 5.24
CA PRO A 179 -14.72 -2.27 4.92
C PRO A 179 -13.61 -3.22 5.39
N GLU A 180 -13.88 -4.52 5.42
CA GLU A 180 -12.89 -5.55 5.78
C GLU A 180 -11.72 -5.65 4.79
N SER A 181 -11.90 -5.15 3.57
CA SER A 181 -10.86 -5.07 2.55
C SER A 181 -11.04 -3.82 1.70
N VAL A 182 -9.96 -3.06 1.55
CA VAL A 182 -9.92 -1.80 0.80
C VAL A 182 -8.74 -1.75 -0.18
N GLN A 183 -8.86 -0.89 -1.17
CA GLN A 183 -7.79 -0.50 -2.10
C GLN A 183 -7.63 1.02 -2.07
N PHE A 184 -6.41 1.50 -2.30
CA PHE A 184 -6.17 2.91 -2.60
C PHE A 184 -6.58 3.22 -4.03
N PHE A 185 -7.00 4.45 -4.29
CA PHE A 185 -7.24 4.91 -5.65
C PHE A 185 -6.91 6.39 -5.80
N PHE A 186 -6.70 6.81 -7.04
CA PHE A 186 -6.73 8.21 -7.43
C PHE A 186 -7.67 8.40 -8.62
N PHE A 187 -8.05 9.65 -8.84
CA PHE A 187 -9.07 10.04 -9.79
C PHE A 187 -8.59 11.22 -10.63
N LEU A 188 -8.72 11.07 -11.95
CA LEU A 188 -8.48 12.11 -12.95
C LEU A 188 -9.81 12.42 -13.67
N TYR A 189 -10.04 13.69 -13.98
CA TYR A 189 -11.21 14.15 -14.73
C TYR A 189 -10.80 15.03 -15.90
N PHE A 190 -10.12 16.14 -15.61
CA PHE A 190 -9.80 17.12 -16.64
C PHE A 190 -8.63 16.64 -17.51
N LYS A 191 -8.62 17.09 -18.76
CA LYS A 191 -7.46 16.96 -19.63
C LYS A 191 -6.23 17.59 -18.96
N ASP A 192 -5.08 16.96 -19.19
CA ASP A 192 -3.76 17.32 -18.68
C ASP A 192 -3.59 17.14 -17.17
N GLU A 193 -4.61 16.72 -16.40
CA GLU A 193 -4.43 16.29 -15.01
C GLU A 193 -3.46 15.12 -14.92
N SER A 194 -2.53 15.23 -13.97
CA SER A 194 -1.49 14.24 -13.79
C SER A 194 -1.22 13.91 -12.33
N VAL A 195 -1.12 12.61 -12.08
CA VAL A 195 -0.78 12.03 -10.78
C VAL A 195 0.39 11.08 -10.95
N THR A 196 1.35 11.17 -10.04
CA THR A 196 2.42 10.21 -9.85
C THR A 196 2.22 9.46 -8.55
N ILE A 197 2.30 8.14 -8.57
CA ILE A 197 2.31 7.33 -7.34
C ILE A 197 3.74 7.25 -6.86
N LEU A 198 4.02 7.77 -5.67
CA LEU A 198 5.37 7.86 -5.13
C LEU A 198 5.76 6.60 -4.37
N SER A 199 4.86 6.06 -3.55
CA SER A 199 5.11 4.82 -2.82
C SER A 199 3.84 4.16 -2.32
N LEU A 200 3.91 2.85 -2.15
CA LEU A 200 2.98 2.07 -1.34
C LEU A 200 3.80 1.30 -0.32
N LYS A 201 3.57 1.57 0.96
CA LYS A 201 4.35 0.97 2.05
C LYS A 201 3.48 0.34 3.11
N ARG A 202 3.94 -0.77 3.66
CA ARG A 202 3.47 -1.26 4.95
C ARG A 202 4.25 -0.55 6.06
N ILE A 203 3.57 -0.12 7.11
CA ILE A 203 4.19 0.50 8.29
C ILE A 203 3.83 -0.29 9.55
N GLU A 204 4.72 -0.26 10.54
CA GLU A 204 4.56 -1.07 11.78
C GLU A 204 3.64 -0.42 12.79
N ALA A 205 3.65 0.91 12.85
CA ALA A 205 2.83 1.70 13.77
C ALA A 205 2.14 2.85 13.02
N PRO A 206 0.95 3.27 13.46
CA PRO A 206 0.29 4.44 12.90
C PRO A 206 1.19 5.67 13.03
N THR A 207 1.34 6.44 11.95
CA THR A 207 1.97 7.77 12.02
C THR A 207 0.92 8.87 12.23
N ALA A 208 -0.35 8.55 11.96
CA ALA A 208 -1.46 9.41 12.29
C ALA A 208 -1.61 9.54 13.82
N THR A 209 -1.69 10.77 14.29
CA THR A 209 -1.96 11.11 15.69
C THR A 209 -3.42 11.49 15.88
N ASN A 210 -3.89 11.45 17.13
CA ASN A 210 -5.22 11.95 17.46
C ASN A 210 -5.20 13.48 17.45
N ILE A 211 -5.88 14.09 16.48
CA ILE A 211 -6.03 15.55 16.38
C ILE A 211 -7.31 15.95 17.13
N PRO A 212 -7.23 16.81 18.16
CA PRO A 212 -8.42 17.31 18.86
C PRO A 212 -9.41 17.95 17.88
N ASN A 213 -10.70 17.64 18.03
CA ASN A 213 -11.78 18.12 17.17
C ASN A 213 -11.68 17.69 15.68
N ALA A 214 -10.92 16.64 15.38
CA ALA A 214 -10.90 16.08 14.04
C ALA A 214 -12.30 15.63 13.60
N LYS A 215 -12.64 15.91 12.35
CA LYS A 215 -13.91 15.49 11.76
C LYS A 215 -13.86 14.01 11.40
N GLU A 216 -14.64 13.19 12.10
CA GLU A 216 -14.86 11.79 11.75
C GLU A 216 -15.87 11.67 10.60
N MET A 217 -15.49 10.94 9.56
CA MET A 217 -16.40 10.52 8.49
C MET A 217 -16.59 9.01 8.56
N LYS A 218 -17.78 8.57 9.00
CA LYS A 218 -18.08 7.13 9.02
C LYS A 218 -18.29 6.62 7.60
N TRP A 219 -17.59 5.55 7.24
CA TRP A 219 -17.90 4.77 6.05
C TRP A 219 -19.33 4.22 6.17
N LYS A 220 -20.12 4.33 5.10
CA LYS A 220 -21.52 3.89 5.04
C LYS A 220 -21.72 2.85 3.94
#